data_AF-A0A7W5BFY8-F1
#
_entry.id   AF-A0A7W5BFY8-F1
#
_cell.length_a   1.000
_cell.length_b   1.000
_cell.length_c   1.000
_cell.angle_alpha   90.00
_cell.angle_beta   90.00
_cell.angle_gamma   90.00
#
_symmetry.space_group_name_H-M   'P 1'
#
loop_
_entity.id
_entity.type
_entity.pdbx_description
1 polymer ?
#
loop_
_entity_poly.entity_id
_entity_poly.type
_entity_poly.pdbx_seq_one_letter_code
_entity_poly.pdbx_strand_id
1 'polypeptide(L)'
;MNLKAQPRINAPLFTLLASAFLVLAYNVNFWRAFVQATGGIKLSNLPVYAGSFLVLVCVFNAFLTIVSFRPLIKPVLIFLFLATSALSYFMSQYGIGIDASMVQNVVETDVREAGELFSWKMLLTIALLGVLPSLLVWRTDLRFASIGKGLLIKGGIFCLSLLAAGALLLLLFKTLAPAVREHRELRFLLTPTNMFQATHGYLKRKLAVPTVVASLGTDAKKGMLWSAAGASARRTVTVIVVGETARAMNFSLNGYARETNPQLARQAGLVNFQDVSSCGTATAISVPCVFSAFGREDYSADKARNQEGLLDVLKHAGFDVLWRDNNSGCKGVCDRVRYEDLSQPVAGDPFCNDEECYDERLLQNLPQIIRDAKKDMVIVLHQKGSHGPAYWKRYPKEFAKFTPICQTNELEQCSRESIMAAYDNTILYTDHVLNKTIEVLKAAGADSGVDTSLLYFSDHGESLGEKNMYLHGAPYIISPIEQRHVPMMLWLSDSFRSRFHIDGACLAARGRQEFSHDNVFHSTLGMLNVSTAVYNPKLDLFHACSSGT
;
A
#
# COMPACT_ATOMS: atom_id res chain seq x y z
N MET A 1 -21.79 -1.60 -52.55
CA MET A 1 -20.40 -2.04 -52.26
C MET A 1 -20.43 -3.43 -51.67
N ASN A 2 -19.99 -4.43 -52.44
CA ASN A 2 -19.84 -5.81 -51.98
C ASN A 2 -18.79 -5.88 -50.87
N LEU A 3 -19.24 -6.06 -49.62
CA LEU A 3 -18.36 -6.50 -48.53
C LEU A 3 -17.86 -7.90 -48.90
N LYS A 4 -16.60 -7.99 -49.37
CA LYS A 4 -15.89 -9.25 -49.57
C LYS A 4 -16.12 -10.14 -48.34
N ALA A 5 -16.64 -11.34 -48.56
CA ALA A 5 -16.84 -12.34 -47.50
C ALA A 5 -15.54 -12.48 -46.72
N GLN A 6 -15.55 -12.09 -45.44
CA GLN A 6 -14.36 -12.20 -44.59
C GLN A 6 -13.96 -13.68 -44.50
N PRO A 7 -12.66 -13.99 -44.58
CA PRO A 7 -12.20 -15.37 -44.47
C PRO A 7 -12.59 -15.91 -43.09
N ARG A 8 -13.40 -16.97 -43.08
CA ARG A 8 -13.85 -17.61 -41.85
C ARG A 8 -12.71 -18.37 -41.19
N ILE A 9 -12.38 -18.03 -39.95
CA ILE A 9 -11.29 -18.65 -39.18
C ILE A 9 -11.85 -19.83 -38.37
N ASN A 10 -11.11 -20.94 -38.33
CA ASN A 10 -11.45 -22.08 -37.49
C ASN A 10 -11.24 -21.74 -36.01
N ALA A 11 -12.21 -22.05 -35.15
CA ALA A 11 -12.13 -21.73 -33.72
C ALA A 11 -10.84 -22.23 -33.01
N PRO A 12 -10.30 -23.43 -33.30
CA PRO A 12 -8.99 -23.86 -32.79
C PRO A 12 -7.80 -22.98 -33.17
N LEU A 13 -7.73 -22.55 -34.43
CA LEU A 13 -6.65 -21.68 -34.90
C LEU A 13 -6.78 -20.30 -34.25
N PHE A 14 -8.02 -19.84 -34.07
CA PHE A 14 -8.32 -18.59 -33.41
C PHE A 14 -7.87 -18.57 -31.94
N THR A 15 -8.11 -19.63 -31.16
CA THR A 15 -7.63 -19.71 -29.76
C THR A 15 -6.11 -19.73 -29.70
N LEU A 16 -5.45 -20.45 -30.60
CA LEU A 16 -3.99 -20.50 -30.65
C LEU A 16 -3.37 -19.13 -30.96
N LEU A 17 -3.91 -18.42 -31.95
CA LEU A 17 -3.47 -17.06 -32.29
C LEU A 17 -3.70 -16.08 -31.13
N ALA A 18 -4.86 -16.19 -30.46
CA ALA A 18 -5.15 -15.37 -29.28
C ALA A 18 -4.18 -15.67 -28.13
N SER A 19 -3.82 -16.94 -27.90
CA SER A 19 -2.81 -17.32 -26.90
C SER A 19 -1.44 -16.77 -27.22
N ALA A 20 -0.97 -16.90 -28.47
CA ALA A 20 0.29 -16.32 -28.91
C ALA A 20 0.31 -14.80 -28.71
N PHE A 21 -0.79 -14.12 -29.06
CA PHE A 21 -0.92 -12.68 -28.86
C PHE A 21 -0.90 -12.30 -27.37
N LEU A 22 -1.59 -13.05 -26.50
CA LEU A 22 -1.56 -12.83 -25.05
C LEU A 22 -0.14 -12.90 -24.49
N VAL A 23 0.63 -13.91 -24.90
CA VAL A 23 1.99 -14.15 -24.42
C VAL A 23 2.99 -13.13 -24.99
N LEU A 24 2.81 -12.66 -26.23
CA LEU A 24 3.73 -11.67 -26.82
C LEU A 24 3.42 -10.24 -26.38
N ALA A 25 2.17 -9.80 -26.53
CA ALA A 25 1.84 -8.38 -26.45
C ALA A 25 1.74 -7.85 -25.01
N TYR A 26 1.25 -8.66 -24.06
CA TYR A 26 0.92 -8.19 -22.70
C TYR A 26 1.91 -8.60 -21.62
N ASN A 27 2.90 -9.44 -21.96
CA ASN A 27 3.82 -10.04 -20.98
C ASN A 27 5.26 -9.51 -21.12
N VAL A 28 5.44 -8.30 -21.65
CA VAL A 28 6.77 -7.70 -21.85
C VAL A 28 7.57 -7.63 -20.54
N ASN A 29 6.95 -7.24 -19.43
CA ASN A 29 7.64 -7.17 -18.13
C ASN A 29 8.01 -8.55 -17.58
N PHE A 30 7.12 -9.54 -17.74
CA PHE A 30 7.44 -10.92 -17.43
C PHE A 30 8.65 -11.39 -18.22
N TRP A 31 8.71 -11.13 -19.54
CA TRP A 31 9.84 -11.51 -20.37
C TRP A 31 11.14 -10.83 -19.97
N ARG A 32 11.11 -9.54 -19.65
CA ARG A 32 12.28 -8.80 -19.15
C ARG A 32 12.82 -9.42 -17.85
N ALA A 33 11.94 -9.64 -16.87
CA ALA A 33 12.31 -10.25 -15.60
C ALA A 33 12.79 -11.70 -15.79
N PHE A 34 12.15 -12.48 -16.65
CA PHE A 34 12.52 -13.86 -16.95
C PHE A 34 13.88 -13.97 -17.64
N VAL A 35 14.19 -13.06 -18.58
CA VAL A 35 15.50 -12.99 -19.23
C VAL A 35 16.59 -12.64 -18.21
N GLN A 36 16.33 -11.71 -17.30
CA GLN A 36 17.26 -11.37 -16.23
C GLN A 36 17.49 -12.55 -15.27
N ALA A 37 16.42 -13.22 -14.83
CA ALA A 37 16.43 -14.39 -13.96
C ALA A 37 17.20 -15.59 -14.55
N THR A 38 17.30 -15.68 -15.88
CA THR A 38 17.97 -16.79 -16.58
C THR A 38 19.38 -16.45 -17.06
N GLY A 39 19.96 -15.34 -16.56
CA GLY A 39 21.35 -14.97 -16.85
C GLY A 39 21.55 -14.09 -18.10
N GLY A 40 20.49 -13.40 -18.54
CA GLY A 40 20.51 -12.39 -19.60
C GLY A 40 20.47 -12.95 -21.02
N ILE A 41 20.48 -12.04 -22.01
CA ILE A 41 20.38 -12.38 -23.43
C ILE A 41 21.70 -13.03 -23.89
N LYS A 42 21.68 -14.37 -23.98
CA LYS A 42 22.78 -15.18 -24.52
C LYS A 42 22.23 -16.15 -25.57
N LEU A 43 23.03 -16.45 -26.60
CA LEU A 43 22.64 -17.39 -27.66
C LEU A 43 22.29 -18.77 -27.09
N SER A 44 22.99 -19.20 -26.03
CA SER A 44 22.73 -20.45 -25.29
C SER A 44 21.37 -20.51 -24.62
N ASN A 45 20.77 -19.35 -24.28
CA ASN A 45 19.50 -19.25 -23.58
C ASN A 45 18.30 -19.13 -24.54
N LEU A 46 18.56 -18.95 -25.85
CA LEU A 46 17.49 -18.80 -26.85
C LEU A 46 16.51 -19.99 -26.88
N PRO A 47 16.94 -21.27 -26.77
CA PRO A 47 16.02 -22.39 -26.68
C PRO A 47 15.12 -22.33 -25.44
N VAL A 48 15.62 -21.77 -24.33
CA VAL A 48 14.84 -21.60 -23.09
C VAL A 48 13.77 -20.53 -23.30
N TYR A 49 14.09 -19.42 -23.97
CA TYR A 49 13.11 -18.37 -24.27
C TYR A 49 12.02 -18.84 -25.24
N ALA A 50 12.41 -19.46 -26.34
CA ALA A 50 11.47 -20.02 -27.31
C ALA A 50 10.63 -21.15 -26.68
N GLY A 51 11.27 -22.01 -25.88
CA GLY A 51 10.61 -23.07 -25.15
C GLY A 51 9.58 -22.57 -24.13
N SER A 52 9.95 -21.60 -23.30
CA SER A 52 9.03 -20.94 -22.36
C SER A 52 7.87 -20.25 -23.08
N PHE A 53 8.16 -19.61 -24.23
CA PHE A 53 7.13 -18.99 -25.05
C PHE A 53 6.10 -20.03 -25.49
N LEU A 54 6.57 -21.15 -26.05
CA LEU A 54 5.71 -22.25 -26.48
C LEU A 54 4.95 -22.88 -25.30
N VAL A 55 5.58 -23.07 -24.14
CA VAL A 55 4.91 -23.56 -22.92
C VAL A 55 3.73 -22.65 -22.57
N LEU A 56 3.94 -21.34 -22.49
CA LEU A 56 2.89 -20.38 -22.14
C LEU A 56 1.77 -20.36 -23.19
N VAL A 57 2.12 -20.38 -24.49
CA VAL A 57 1.12 -20.44 -25.57
C VAL A 57 0.29 -21.72 -25.47
N CYS A 58 0.92 -22.87 -25.24
CA CYS A 58 0.24 -24.15 -25.07
C CYS A 58 -0.69 -24.13 -23.85
N VAL A 59 -0.22 -23.65 -22.70
CA VAL A 59 -1.04 -23.55 -21.48
C VAL A 59 -2.24 -22.63 -21.70
N PHE A 60 -2.02 -21.42 -22.24
CA PHE A 60 -3.13 -20.49 -22.51
C PHE A 60 -4.09 -21.04 -23.56
N ASN A 61 -3.59 -21.74 -24.58
CA ASN A 61 -4.44 -22.34 -25.61
C ASN A 61 -5.29 -23.47 -25.04
N ALA A 62 -4.76 -24.28 -24.12
CA ALA A 62 -5.53 -25.30 -23.42
C ALA A 62 -6.74 -24.68 -22.69
N PHE A 63 -6.51 -23.63 -21.89
CA PHE A 63 -7.57 -22.96 -21.14
C PHE A 63 -8.55 -22.20 -22.04
N LEU A 64 -8.09 -21.49 -23.07
CA LEU A 64 -8.98 -20.82 -24.03
C LEU A 64 -9.83 -21.82 -24.83
N THR A 65 -9.30 -23.01 -25.11
CA THR A 65 -10.03 -24.07 -25.80
C THR A 65 -11.23 -24.56 -24.99
N ILE A 66 -11.11 -24.62 -23.65
CA ILE A 66 -12.23 -24.98 -22.75
C ILE A 66 -13.40 -24.02 -22.94
N VAL A 67 -13.15 -22.72 -22.99
CA VAL A 67 -14.19 -21.68 -23.14
C VAL A 67 -14.54 -21.38 -24.60
N SER A 68 -14.02 -22.15 -25.56
CA SER A 68 -14.18 -21.92 -27.01
C SER A 68 -15.57 -22.31 -27.54
N PHE A 69 -16.63 -21.81 -26.93
CA PHE A 69 -18.02 -21.97 -27.38
C PHE A 69 -18.52 -20.70 -28.08
N ARG A 70 -19.48 -20.87 -29.01
CA ARG A 70 -20.04 -19.78 -29.83
C ARG A 70 -20.36 -18.50 -29.05
N PRO A 71 -21.12 -18.53 -27.94
CA PRO A 71 -21.45 -17.31 -27.21
C PRO A 71 -20.34 -16.84 -26.26
N LEU A 72 -19.37 -17.70 -25.92
CA LEU A 72 -18.47 -17.47 -24.80
C LEU A 72 -17.08 -16.95 -25.21
N ILE A 73 -16.52 -17.46 -26.31
CA ILE A 73 -15.13 -17.19 -26.67
C ILE A 73 -14.86 -15.71 -26.95
N LYS A 74 -15.79 -15.05 -27.64
CA LYS A 74 -15.65 -13.63 -28.00
C LYS A 74 -15.72 -12.73 -26.75
N PRO A 75 -16.76 -12.80 -25.89
CA PRO A 75 -16.78 -12.02 -24.64
C PRO A 75 -15.57 -12.28 -23.74
N VAL A 76 -15.14 -13.54 -23.59
CA VAL A 76 -13.98 -13.87 -22.76
C VAL A 76 -12.70 -13.23 -23.30
N LEU A 77 -12.44 -13.32 -24.60
CA LEU A 77 -11.25 -12.70 -25.19
C LEU A 77 -11.29 -11.17 -25.14
N ILE A 78 -12.45 -10.56 -25.35
CA ILE A 78 -12.63 -9.11 -25.23
C ILE A 78 -12.33 -8.66 -23.80
N PHE A 79 -12.90 -9.35 -22.80
CA PHE A 79 -12.61 -9.08 -21.40
C PHE A 79 -11.12 -9.24 -21.08
N LEU A 80 -10.51 -10.35 -21.51
CA LEU A 80 -9.09 -10.60 -21.32
C LEU A 80 -8.26 -9.47 -21.93
N PHE A 81 -8.43 -9.14 -23.21
CA PHE A 81 -7.63 -8.09 -23.86
C PHE A 81 -7.76 -6.73 -23.19
N LEU A 82 -8.97 -6.33 -22.78
CA LEU A 82 -9.16 -5.08 -22.04
C LEU A 82 -8.47 -5.13 -20.67
N ALA A 83 -8.73 -6.16 -19.86
CA ALA A 83 -8.15 -6.29 -18.53
C ALA A 83 -6.61 -6.41 -18.57
N THR A 84 -6.07 -7.25 -19.46
CA THR A 84 -4.63 -7.45 -19.60
C THR A 84 -3.92 -6.22 -20.17
N SER A 85 -4.61 -5.40 -20.99
CA SER A 85 -4.04 -4.13 -21.46
C SER A 85 -3.84 -3.12 -20.33
N ALA A 86 -4.81 -3.02 -19.41
CA ALA A 86 -4.69 -2.16 -18.23
C ALA A 86 -3.60 -2.68 -17.29
N LEU A 87 -3.60 -3.97 -16.95
CA LEU A 87 -2.57 -4.56 -16.09
C LEU A 87 -1.16 -4.41 -16.69
N SER A 88 -1.01 -4.67 -18.00
CA SER A 88 0.27 -4.48 -18.68
C SER A 88 0.73 -3.03 -18.66
N TYR A 89 -0.18 -2.06 -18.76
CA TYR A 89 0.14 -0.64 -18.62
C TYR A 89 0.71 -0.34 -17.23
N PHE A 90 -0.01 -0.70 -16.17
CA PHE A 90 0.41 -0.42 -14.79
C PHE A 90 1.74 -1.10 -14.44
N MET A 91 1.91 -2.38 -14.80
CA MET A 91 3.20 -3.06 -14.60
C MET A 91 4.34 -2.40 -15.40
N SER A 92 4.05 -1.85 -16.58
CA SER A 92 5.08 -1.24 -17.44
C SER A 92 5.46 0.18 -17.01
N GLN A 93 4.51 0.98 -16.52
CA GLN A 93 4.82 2.34 -16.06
C GLN A 93 5.39 2.34 -14.65
N TYR A 94 4.82 1.56 -13.75
CA TYR A 94 5.13 1.66 -12.32
C TYR A 94 6.00 0.51 -11.81
N GLY A 95 6.21 -0.56 -12.59
CA GLY A 95 7.02 -1.71 -12.18
C GLY A 95 6.36 -2.57 -11.09
N ILE A 96 5.05 -2.40 -10.87
CA ILE A 96 4.29 -3.12 -9.83
C ILE A 96 4.01 -4.58 -10.21
N GLY A 97 3.92 -5.46 -9.22
CA GLY A 97 3.42 -6.82 -9.37
C GLY A 97 1.95 -6.92 -8.98
N ILE A 98 1.18 -7.80 -9.64
CA ILE A 98 -0.25 -7.97 -9.36
C ILE A 98 -0.45 -9.16 -8.42
N ASP A 99 -0.66 -8.88 -7.14
CA ASP A 99 -1.01 -9.87 -6.12
C ASP A 99 -2.39 -9.58 -5.50
N ALA A 100 -2.78 -10.41 -4.53
CA ALA A 100 -4.09 -10.27 -3.89
C ALA A 100 -4.23 -8.99 -3.04
N SER A 101 -3.13 -8.35 -2.65
CA SER A 101 -3.11 -7.07 -1.95
C SER A 101 -3.28 -5.91 -2.94
N MET A 102 -2.70 -6.01 -4.15
CA MET A 102 -2.97 -5.04 -5.22
C MET A 102 -4.45 -5.03 -5.63
N VAL A 103 -5.11 -6.20 -5.66
CA VAL A 103 -6.57 -6.27 -5.86
C VAL A 103 -7.33 -5.62 -4.70
N GLN A 104 -6.84 -5.77 -3.46
CA GLN A 104 -7.42 -5.09 -2.32
C GLN A 104 -7.29 -3.57 -2.46
N ASN A 105 -6.12 -3.06 -2.85
CA ASN A 105 -5.89 -1.63 -3.11
C ASN A 105 -6.89 -1.11 -4.14
N VAL A 106 -7.04 -1.78 -5.29
CA VAL A 106 -7.99 -1.37 -6.34
C VAL A 106 -9.45 -1.38 -5.86
N VAL A 107 -9.82 -2.29 -4.96
CA VAL A 107 -11.21 -2.38 -4.44
C VAL A 107 -11.47 -1.39 -3.30
N GLU A 108 -10.46 -1.05 -2.51
CA GLU A 108 -10.54 -0.12 -1.38
C GLU A 108 -10.17 1.32 -1.74
N THR A 109 -9.72 1.57 -2.98
CA THR A 109 -9.43 2.90 -3.52
C THR A 109 -10.71 3.72 -3.71
N ASP A 110 -10.59 5.04 -3.64
CA ASP A 110 -11.68 5.96 -3.97
C ASP A 110 -11.56 6.54 -5.39
N VAL A 111 -12.60 7.26 -5.84
CA VAL A 111 -12.67 7.81 -7.21
C VAL A 111 -11.56 8.83 -7.49
N ARG A 112 -11.09 9.56 -6.47
CA ARG A 112 -10.04 10.58 -6.62
C ARG A 112 -8.67 9.91 -6.71
N GLU A 113 -8.40 8.94 -5.85
CA GLU A 113 -7.16 8.15 -5.90
C GLU A 113 -7.02 7.42 -7.25
N ALA A 114 -8.11 6.79 -7.74
CA ALA A 114 -8.14 6.19 -9.07
C ALA A 114 -8.00 7.23 -10.20
N GLY A 115 -8.57 8.42 -10.01
CA GLY A 115 -8.47 9.53 -10.95
C GLY A 115 -7.04 10.05 -11.14
N GLU A 116 -6.23 10.07 -10.08
CA GLU A 116 -4.82 10.47 -10.14
C GLU A 116 -3.95 9.53 -10.99
N LEU A 117 -4.40 8.30 -11.25
CA LEU A 117 -3.69 7.32 -12.10
C LEU A 117 -4.00 7.46 -13.59
N PHE A 118 -4.98 8.28 -13.96
CA PHE A 118 -5.43 8.41 -15.34
C PHE A 118 -4.44 9.21 -16.19
N SER A 119 -4.07 8.67 -17.35
CA SER A 119 -3.17 9.35 -18.30
C SER A 119 -3.56 9.09 -19.76
N TRP A 120 -3.10 9.96 -20.66
CA TRP A 120 -3.33 9.78 -22.10
C TRP A 120 -2.63 8.52 -22.63
N LYS A 121 -1.45 8.18 -22.09
CA LYS A 121 -0.74 6.95 -22.43
C LYS A 121 -1.49 5.71 -21.99
N MET A 122 -2.17 5.74 -20.84
CA MET A 122 -3.06 4.66 -20.42
C MET A 122 -4.18 4.46 -21.44
N LEU A 123 -4.87 5.53 -21.84
CA LEU A 123 -5.92 5.48 -22.84
C LEU A 123 -5.42 4.92 -24.17
N LEU A 124 -4.27 5.38 -24.67
CA LEU A 124 -3.67 4.86 -25.90
C LEU A 124 -3.30 3.39 -25.78
N THR A 125 -2.74 2.97 -24.63
CA THR A 125 -2.38 1.56 -24.40
C THR A 125 -3.63 0.67 -24.39
N ILE A 126 -4.68 1.08 -23.69
CA ILE A 126 -5.96 0.37 -23.66
C ILE A 126 -6.63 0.40 -25.04
N ALA A 127 -6.56 1.50 -25.79
CA ALA A 127 -7.11 1.59 -27.13
C ALA A 127 -6.41 0.63 -28.11
N LEU A 128 -5.07 0.61 -28.10
CA LEU A 128 -4.26 -0.17 -29.04
C LEU A 128 -4.15 -1.65 -28.67
N LEU A 129 -4.01 -1.98 -27.38
CA LEU A 129 -3.85 -3.37 -26.92
C LEU A 129 -5.14 -3.96 -26.35
N GLY A 130 -6.11 -3.16 -25.95
CA GLY A 130 -7.40 -3.64 -25.45
C GLY A 130 -8.50 -3.56 -26.51
N VAL A 131 -8.89 -2.34 -26.88
CA VAL A 131 -10.05 -2.06 -27.73
C VAL A 131 -9.84 -2.55 -29.16
N LEU A 132 -8.70 -2.25 -29.79
CA LEU A 132 -8.45 -2.62 -31.18
C LEU A 132 -8.44 -4.15 -31.39
N PRO A 133 -7.70 -4.97 -30.61
CA PRO A 133 -7.80 -6.42 -30.67
C PRO A 133 -9.22 -6.93 -30.35
N SER A 134 -9.91 -6.31 -29.40
CA SER A 134 -11.30 -6.66 -29.07
C SER A 134 -12.28 -6.44 -30.22
N LEU A 135 -12.12 -5.34 -30.98
CA LEU A 135 -12.91 -5.07 -32.18
C LEU A 135 -12.61 -6.07 -33.30
N LEU A 136 -11.35 -6.50 -33.44
CA LEU A 136 -10.97 -7.56 -34.38
C LEU A 136 -11.61 -8.91 -34.00
N VAL A 137 -11.58 -9.28 -32.71
CA VAL A 137 -12.26 -10.48 -32.18
C VAL A 137 -13.76 -10.42 -32.42
N TRP A 138 -14.39 -9.27 -32.15
CA TRP A 138 -15.82 -9.09 -32.34
C TRP A 138 -16.23 -9.27 -33.80
N ARG A 139 -15.48 -8.69 -34.75
CA ARG A 139 -15.75 -8.76 -36.19
C ARG A 139 -15.43 -10.11 -36.83
N THR A 140 -14.55 -10.93 -36.23
CA THR A 140 -14.12 -12.20 -36.83
C THR A 140 -15.27 -13.21 -36.93
N ASP A 141 -15.52 -13.77 -38.12
CA ASP A 141 -16.48 -14.86 -38.31
C ASP A 141 -15.81 -16.22 -38.00
N LEU A 142 -16.34 -16.93 -37.00
CA LEU A 142 -15.74 -18.14 -36.45
C LEU A 142 -16.49 -19.39 -36.90
N ARG A 143 -15.75 -20.35 -37.47
CA ARG A 143 -16.26 -21.70 -37.78
C ARG A 143 -16.12 -22.60 -36.57
N PHE A 144 -17.26 -23.14 -36.14
CA PHE A 144 -17.35 -24.18 -35.12
C PHE A 144 -17.80 -25.50 -35.76
N ALA A 145 -17.17 -26.60 -35.35
CA ALA A 145 -17.63 -27.95 -35.70
C ALA A 145 -18.97 -28.27 -35.03
N SER A 146 -19.63 -29.35 -35.49
CA SER A 146 -20.82 -29.91 -34.82
C SER A 146 -20.49 -30.28 -33.37
N ILE A 147 -21.49 -30.27 -32.47
CA ILE A 147 -21.27 -30.34 -31.02
C ILE A 147 -20.39 -31.55 -30.62
N GLY A 148 -20.72 -32.77 -31.06
CA GLY A 148 -19.94 -33.98 -30.72
C GLY A 148 -18.51 -33.97 -31.28
N LYS A 149 -18.35 -33.69 -32.58
CA LYS A 149 -17.02 -33.59 -33.22
C LYS A 149 -16.19 -32.44 -32.63
N GLY A 150 -16.86 -31.33 -32.28
CA GLY A 150 -16.25 -30.16 -31.66
C GLY A 150 -15.73 -30.45 -30.26
N LEU A 151 -16.46 -31.21 -29.45
CA LEU A 151 -15.99 -31.64 -28.13
C LEU A 151 -14.76 -32.55 -28.22
N LEU A 152 -14.76 -33.52 -29.15
CA LEU A 152 -13.59 -34.38 -29.39
C LEU A 152 -12.37 -33.58 -29.85
N ILE A 153 -12.54 -32.67 -30.83
CA ILE A 153 -11.46 -31.80 -31.31
C ILE A 153 -10.91 -30.94 -30.17
N LYS A 154 -11.78 -30.32 -29.37
CA LYS A 154 -11.38 -29.51 -28.21
C LYS A 154 -10.64 -30.33 -27.16
N GLY A 155 -11.15 -31.52 -26.82
CA GLY A 155 -10.50 -32.44 -25.88
C GLY A 155 -9.11 -32.86 -26.38
N GLY A 156 -8.98 -33.17 -27.66
CA GLY A 156 -7.71 -33.48 -28.30
C GLY A 156 -6.73 -32.31 -28.27
N ILE A 157 -7.16 -31.09 -28.62
CA ILE A 157 -6.32 -29.89 -28.56
C ILE A 157 -5.90 -29.57 -27.12
N PHE A 158 -6.82 -29.69 -26.17
CA PHE A 158 -6.54 -29.49 -24.75
C PHE A 158 -5.46 -30.45 -24.26
N CYS A 159 -5.65 -31.75 -24.49
CA CYS A 159 -4.68 -32.77 -24.09
C CYS A 159 -3.34 -32.56 -24.80
N LEU A 160 -3.33 -32.32 -26.12
CA LEU A 160 -2.11 -32.10 -26.89
C LEU A 160 -1.36 -30.86 -26.41
N SER A 161 -2.07 -29.78 -26.11
CA SER A 161 -1.46 -28.55 -25.60
C SER A 161 -0.83 -28.77 -24.23
N LEU A 162 -1.51 -29.48 -23.32
CA LEU A 162 -0.93 -29.80 -22.01
C LEU A 162 0.23 -30.79 -22.09
N LEU A 163 0.15 -31.80 -22.95
CA LEU A 163 1.24 -32.74 -23.19
C LEU A 163 2.47 -32.03 -23.78
N ALA A 164 2.27 -31.15 -24.76
CA ALA A 164 3.34 -30.35 -25.34
C ALA A 164 3.98 -29.42 -24.30
N ALA A 165 3.17 -28.72 -23.49
CA ALA A 165 3.66 -27.89 -22.40
C ALA A 165 4.43 -28.72 -21.36
N GLY A 166 3.90 -29.88 -20.95
CA GLY A 166 4.54 -30.78 -20.00
C GLY A 166 5.87 -31.33 -20.52
N ALA A 167 5.93 -31.77 -21.79
CA ALA A 167 7.15 -32.24 -22.42
C ALA A 167 8.21 -31.14 -22.48
N LEU A 168 7.84 -29.92 -22.88
CA LEU A 168 8.74 -28.77 -22.89
C LEU A 168 9.22 -28.40 -21.49
N LEU A 169 8.35 -28.42 -20.48
CA LEU A 169 8.71 -28.18 -19.08
C LEU A 169 9.71 -29.22 -18.56
N LEU A 170 9.54 -30.50 -18.92
CA LEU A 170 10.49 -31.56 -18.57
C LEU A 170 11.85 -31.37 -19.27
N LEU A 171 11.84 -31.05 -20.56
CA LEU A 171 13.05 -30.78 -21.33
C LEU A 171 13.84 -29.58 -20.79
N LEU A 172 13.14 -28.55 -20.32
CA LEU A 172 13.72 -27.30 -19.84
C LEU A 172 13.81 -27.23 -18.31
N PHE A 173 13.52 -28.33 -17.61
CA PHE A 173 13.36 -28.36 -16.15
C PHE A 173 14.59 -27.82 -15.40
N LYS A 174 15.80 -28.19 -15.86
CA LYS A 174 17.06 -27.76 -15.23
C LYS A 174 17.23 -26.24 -15.20
N THR A 175 16.66 -25.51 -16.15
CA THR A 175 16.75 -24.04 -16.22
C THR A 175 15.51 -23.37 -15.65
N LEU A 176 14.32 -23.91 -15.91
CA LEU A 176 13.07 -23.30 -15.47
C LEU A 176 12.79 -23.47 -13.98
N ALA A 177 13.14 -24.62 -13.40
CA ALA A 177 12.84 -24.89 -12.00
C ALA A 177 13.59 -23.95 -11.04
N PRO A 178 14.91 -23.69 -11.20
CA PRO A 178 15.60 -22.68 -10.40
C PRO A 178 15.04 -21.29 -10.64
N ALA A 179 14.81 -20.90 -11.91
CA ALA A 179 14.27 -19.58 -12.24
C ALA A 179 12.94 -19.31 -11.54
N VAL A 180 11.97 -20.23 -11.59
CA VAL A 180 10.67 -20.05 -10.92
C VAL A 180 10.78 -20.16 -9.38
N ARG A 181 11.71 -20.96 -8.86
CA ARG A 181 11.88 -21.16 -7.41
C ARG A 181 12.55 -19.98 -6.73
N GLU A 182 13.58 -19.42 -7.36
CA GLU A 182 14.38 -18.30 -6.86
C GLU A 182 13.73 -16.97 -7.21
N HIS A 183 13.11 -16.86 -8.39
CA HIS A 183 12.40 -15.66 -8.84
C HIS A 183 10.88 -15.82 -8.74
N ARG A 184 10.39 -15.98 -7.51
CA ARG A 184 8.94 -16.16 -7.23
C ARG A 184 8.10 -14.97 -7.69
N GLU A 185 8.70 -13.80 -7.89
CA GLU A 185 8.07 -12.59 -8.40
C GLU A 185 7.49 -12.74 -9.82
N LEU A 186 8.05 -13.65 -10.64
CA LEU A 186 7.62 -13.85 -12.02
C LEU A 186 6.13 -14.17 -12.14
N ARG A 187 5.55 -14.84 -11.13
CA ARG A 187 4.12 -15.19 -11.13
C ARG A 187 3.20 -13.96 -11.01
N PHE A 188 3.67 -12.87 -10.41
CA PHE A 188 2.90 -11.63 -10.25
C PHE A 188 2.94 -10.77 -11.52
N LEU A 189 3.87 -11.05 -12.44
CA LEU A 189 4.02 -10.34 -13.71
C LEU A 189 3.32 -11.05 -14.88
N LEU A 190 3.12 -12.37 -14.78
CA LEU A 190 2.54 -13.18 -15.86
C LEU A 190 1.02 -12.97 -15.95
N THR A 191 0.58 -12.31 -17.02
CA THR A 191 -0.81 -11.93 -17.30
C THR A 191 -1.42 -12.84 -18.38
N PRO A 192 -2.68 -13.30 -18.27
CA PRO A 192 -3.69 -12.95 -17.27
C PRO A 192 -3.67 -13.80 -15.99
N THR A 193 -2.71 -14.70 -15.81
CA THR A 193 -2.72 -15.63 -14.66
C THR A 193 -2.63 -14.91 -13.32
N ASN A 194 -1.84 -13.83 -13.24
CA ASN A 194 -1.72 -12.98 -12.06
C ASN A 194 -3.07 -12.39 -11.61
N MET A 195 -3.88 -11.89 -12.55
CA MET A 195 -5.21 -11.34 -12.28
C MET A 195 -6.11 -12.37 -11.61
N PHE A 196 -6.18 -13.59 -12.16
CA PHE A 196 -7.03 -14.64 -11.59
C PHE A 196 -6.52 -15.13 -10.24
N GLN A 197 -5.21 -15.29 -10.08
CA GLN A 197 -4.61 -15.70 -8.80
C GLN A 197 -4.80 -14.64 -7.72
N ALA A 198 -4.60 -13.36 -8.06
CA ALA A 198 -4.79 -12.23 -7.18
C ALA A 198 -6.26 -12.08 -6.74
N THR A 199 -7.19 -12.11 -7.70
CA THR A 199 -8.64 -12.03 -7.41
C THR A 199 -9.12 -13.23 -6.62
N HIS A 200 -8.67 -14.45 -6.93
CA HIS A 200 -9.00 -15.63 -6.14
C HIS A 200 -8.47 -15.51 -4.71
N GLY A 201 -7.22 -15.06 -4.53
CA GLY A 201 -6.63 -14.82 -3.21
C GLY A 201 -7.41 -13.76 -2.42
N TYR A 202 -7.84 -12.68 -3.05
CA TYR A 202 -8.67 -11.65 -2.43
C TYR A 202 -10.06 -12.16 -2.05
N LEU A 203 -10.77 -12.82 -2.98
CA LEU A 203 -12.12 -13.34 -2.74
C LEU A 203 -12.13 -14.44 -1.68
N LYS A 204 -11.12 -15.32 -1.67
CA LYS A 204 -10.99 -16.35 -0.64
C LYS A 204 -10.89 -15.73 0.77
N ARG A 205 -10.19 -14.61 0.89
CA ARG A 205 -10.07 -13.83 2.13
C ARG A 205 -11.39 -13.12 2.49
N LYS A 206 -11.99 -12.42 1.53
CA LYS A 206 -13.24 -11.66 1.72
C LYS A 206 -14.47 -12.52 2.00
N LEU A 207 -14.57 -13.69 1.36
CA LEU A 207 -15.69 -14.65 1.50
C LEU A 207 -15.48 -15.63 2.66
N ALA A 208 -14.35 -15.55 3.38
CA ALA A 208 -14.23 -16.24 4.66
C ALA A 208 -15.37 -15.73 5.56
N VAL A 209 -16.07 -16.65 6.22
CA VAL A 209 -17.28 -16.34 7.00
C VAL A 209 -16.97 -15.20 7.98
N PRO A 210 -17.76 -14.10 7.97
CA PRO A 210 -17.58 -13.01 8.92
C PRO A 210 -17.72 -13.57 10.33
N THR A 211 -16.61 -13.64 11.04
CA THR A 211 -16.61 -13.96 12.47
C THR A 211 -17.07 -12.72 13.23
N VAL A 212 -17.85 -12.91 14.29
CA VAL A 212 -18.13 -11.84 15.24
C VAL A 212 -16.79 -11.22 15.65
N VAL A 213 -16.67 -9.89 15.57
CA VAL A 213 -15.44 -9.17 15.95
C VAL A 213 -15.10 -9.58 17.38
N ALA A 214 -14.01 -10.32 17.55
CA ALA A 214 -13.58 -10.82 18.83
C ALA A 214 -13.10 -9.66 19.69
N SER A 215 -13.67 -9.50 20.89
CA SER A 215 -13.22 -8.47 21.81
C SER A 215 -11.78 -8.70 22.23
N LEU A 216 -11.05 -7.61 22.44
CA LEU A 216 -9.63 -7.61 22.82
C LEU A 216 -9.42 -6.57 23.92
N GLY A 217 -8.67 -6.93 24.96
CA GLY A 217 -8.30 -5.99 26.02
C GLY A 217 -9.52 -5.42 26.77
N THR A 218 -10.58 -6.20 26.95
CA THR A 218 -11.76 -5.78 27.75
C THR A 218 -11.44 -5.59 29.22
N ASP A 219 -10.30 -6.11 29.67
CA ASP A 219 -9.73 -5.89 31.01
C ASP A 219 -8.90 -4.60 31.11
N ALA A 220 -8.73 -3.88 29.99
CA ALA A 220 -7.89 -2.71 29.94
C ALA A 220 -8.38 -1.60 30.86
N LYS A 221 -7.46 -1.09 31.67
CA LYS A 221 -7.69 0.01 32.59
C LYS A 221 -6.45 0.87 32.70
N LYS A 222 -6.64 2.13 33.05
CA LYS A 222 -5.54 3.02 33.46
C LYS A 222 -4.77 2.42 34.63
N GLY A 223 -3.46 2.28 34.49
CA GLY A 223 -2.55 1.72 35.51
C GLY A 223 -2.27 2.67 36.67
N MET A 224 -1.34 2.27 37.56
CA MET A 224 -1.12 2.95 38.85
C MET A 224 -0.67 4.41 38.74
N LEU A 225 0.10 4.77 37.70
CA LEU A 225 0.57 6.16 37.47
C LEU A 225 -0.58 7.14 37.20
N TRP A 226 -1.78 6.65 36.86
CA TRP A 226 -2.96 7.49 36.72
C TRP A 226 -3.60 7.85 38.06
N SER A 227 -3.53 6.95 39.05
CA SER A 227 -4.08 7.16 40.39
C SER A 227 -3.20 8.05 41.27
N ALA A 228 -1.88 8.07 41.00
CA ALA A 228 -0.91 8.89 41.73
C ALA A 228 -1.11 10.41 41.55
N ALA A 229 -1.86 10.84 40.52
CA ALA A 229 -2.07 12.26 40.22
C ALA A 229 -3.13 12.96 41.10
N GLY A 230 -3.92 12.21 41.89
CA GLY A 230 -4.91 12.77 42.83
C GLY A 230 -5.98 13.67 42.17
N ALA A 231 -6.60 14.54 42.97
CA ALA A 231 -7.67 15.46 42.54
C ALA A 231 -7.20 16.62 41.64
N SER A 232 -5.88 16.76 41.41
CA SER A 232 -5.26 17.76 40.54
C SER A 232 -4.74 17.17 39.22
N ALA A 233 -5.23 15.99 38.82
CA ALA A 233 -4.78 15.30 37.64
C ALA A 233 -5.07 16.12 36.36
N ARG A 234 -4.00 16.61 35.74
CA ARG A 234 -4.00 17.16 34.37
C ARG A 234 -4.56 16.09 33.43
N ARG A 235 -5.42 16.46 32.47
CA ARG A 235 -5.86 15.50 31.44
C ARG A 235 -4.71 15.22 30.49
N THR A 236 -4.69 14.05 29.86
CA THR A 236 -3.72 13.74 28.81
C THR A 236 -4.34 13.90 27.42
N VAL A 237 -3.58 14.43 26.47
CA VAL A 237 -3.90 14.38 25.05
C VAL A 237 -2.74 13.76 24.30
N THR A 238 -2.98 12.60 23.71
CA THR A 238 -2.02 11.92 22.85
C THR A 238 -2.46 12.02 21.41
N VAL A 239 -1.59 12.54 20.56
CA VAL A 239 -1.82 12.59 19.11
C VAL A 239 -0.99 11.49 18.45
N ILE A 240 -1.63 10.62 17.69
CA ILE A 240 -0.97 9.64 16.83
C ILE A 240 -1.15 10.13 15.40
N VAL A 241 -0.05 10.52 14.74
CA VAL A 241 -0.08 10.93 13.34
C VAL A 241 0.33 9.73 12.49
N VAL A 242 -0.61 9.23 11.70
CA VAL A 242 -0.38 8.20 10.69
C VAL A 242 -0.03 8.91 9.40
N GLY A 243 1.27 8.94 9.09
CA GLY A 243 1.80 9.42 7.82
C GLY A 243 1.48 8.45 6.68
N GLU A 244 1.63 8.95 5.47
CA GLU A 244 1.35 8.21 4.24
C GLU A 244 2.55 8.31 3.29
N THR A 245 3.05 7.17 2.80
CA THR A 245 4.06 7.08 1.72
C THR A 245 5.45 7.70 2.05
N ALA A 246 5.67 8.26 3.24
CA ALA A 246 6.94 8.88 3.63
C ALA A 246 8.03 7.82 3.94
N ARG A 247 9.19 7.92 3.29
CA ARG A 247 10.33 6.99 3.48
C ARG A 247 11.45 7.60 4.31
N ALA A 248 12.04 6.83 5.22
CA ALA A 248 13.02 7.31 6.20
C ALA A 248 14.25 7.96 5.57
N MET A 249 14.70 7.44 4.42
CA MET A 249 15.92 7.89 3.74
C MET A 249 15.85 9.31 3.16
N ASN A 250 14.66 9.92 3.07
CA ASN A 250 14.46 11.30 2.62
C ASN A 250 14.22 12.29 3.79
N PHE A 251 14.44 11.86 5.03
CA PHE A 251 14.37 12.72 6.21
C PHE A 251 15.76 13.25 6.57
N SER A 252 15.93 14.58 6.65
CA SER A 252 17.20 15.19 7.06
C SER A 252 17.59 14.82 8.50
N LEU A 253 16.61 14.49 9.34
CA LEU A 253 16.83 13.95 10.69
C LEU A 253 17.55 12.59 10.70
N ASN A 254 17.53 11.88 9.57
CA ASN A 254 18.23 10.61 9.35
C ASN A 254 19.53 10.78 8.54
N GLY A 255 19.98 12.02 8.34
CA GLY A 255 21.20 12.32 7.58
C GLY A 255 20.98 12.49 6.07
N TYR A 256 19.74 12.65 5.61
CA TYR A 256 19.47 13.01 4.22
C TYR A 256 20.09 14.37 3.86
N ALA A 257 20.62 14.48 2.63
CA ALA A 257 21.42 15.64 2.22
C ALA A 257 20.63 16.95 2.06
N ARG A 258 19.34 16.87 1.71
CA ARG A 258 18.45 18.04 1.63
C ARG A 258 17.80 18.26 2.98
N GLU A 259 17.67 19.51 3.39
CA GLU A 259 17.02 19.90 4.66
C GLU A 259 15.49 19.78 4.55
N THR A 260 14.99 18.55 4.60
CA THR A 260 13.56 18.22 4.48
C THR A 260 12.79 18.33 5.78
N ASN A 261 13.46 18.38 6.94
CA ASN A 261 12.82 18.52 8.25
C ASN A 261 13.39 19.69 9.10
N PRO A 262 13.43 20.93 8.57
CA PRO A 262 14.04 22.07 9.26
C PRO A 262 13.31 22.47 10.54
N GLN A 263 11.98 22.32 10.61
CA GLN A 263 11.20 22.76 11.77
C GLN A 263 11.31 21.72 12.90
N LEU A 264 11.15 20.43 12.59
CA LEU A 264 11.28 19.34 13.55
C LEU A 264 12.69 19.24 14.13
N ALA A 265 13.74 19.54 13.36
CA ALA A 265 15.11 19.58 13.87
C ALA A 265 15.32 20.60 15.02
N ARG A 266 14.42 21.58 15.16
CA ARG A 266 14.46 22.60 16.22
C ARG A 266 13.54 22.27 17.40
N GLN A 267 12.78 21.18 17.32
CA GLN A 267 11.87 20.77 18.38
C GLN A 267 12.63 20.14 19.54
N ALA A 268 12.71 20.87 20.65
CA ALA A 268 13.30 20.38 21.89
C ALA A 268 12.56 19.12 22.38
N GLY A 269 13.34 18.08 22.71
CA GLY A 269 12.80 16.82 23.22
C GLY A 269 12.16 15.90 22.17
N LEU A 270 12.25 16.22 20.88
CA LEU A 270 11.86 15.30 19.80
C LEU A 270 12.86 14.14 19.72
N VAL A 271 12.36 12.91 19.85
CA VAL A 271 13.11 11.68 19.63
C VAL A 271 12.81 11.17 18.23
N ASN A 272 13.85 10.98 17.43
CA ASN A 272 13.76 10.39 16.08
C ASN A 272 14.32 8.96 16.11
N PHE A 273 13.52 8.00 15.64
CA PHE A 273 13.92 6.60 15.51
C PHE A 273 14.37 6.35 14.07
N GLN A 274 15.66 6.07 13.90
CA GLN A 274 16.31 6.07 12.59
C GLN A 274 16.11 4.75 11.82
N ASP A 275 15.82 3.64 12.50
CA ASP A 275 15.72 2.31 11.90
C ASP A 275 14.38 1.66 12.25
N VAL A 276 13.36 1.94 11.44
CA VAL A 276 11.98 1.48 11.66
C VAL A 276 11.43 0.84 10.40
N SER A 277 11.00 -0.42 10.51
CA SER A 277 10.37 -1.15 9.41
C SER A 277 8.85 -1.13 9.49
N SER A 278 8.19 -0.89 8.35
CA SER A 278 6.74 -0.98 8.22
C SER A 278 6.25 -2.42 8.21
N CYS A 279 4.99 -2.61 8.62
CA CYS A 279 4.33 -3.93 8.55
C CYS A 279 3.96 -4.32 7.10
N GLY A 280 3.54 -3.34 6.29
CA GLY A 280 3.19 -3.53 4.89
C GLY A 280 3.84 -2.49 3.98
N THR A 281 3.51 -2.57 2.70
CA THR A 281 3.95 -1.63 1.66
C THR A 281 2.77 -0.90 1.01
N ALA A 282 1.60 -0.95 1.66
CA ALA A 282 0.38 -0.29 1.22
C ALA A 282 -0.48 0.03 2.44
N THR A 283 -1.18 1.16 2.42
CA THR A 283 -2.07 1.64 3.49
C THR A 283 -3.07 0.58 3.94
N ALA A 284 -3.68 -0.15 2.99
CA ALA A 284 -4.66 -1.22 3.21
C ALA A 284 -4.11 -2.42 4.01
N ILE A 285 -2.78 -2.54 4.14
CA ILE A 285 -2.08 -3.56 4.91
C ILE A 285 -1.48 -2.96 6.19
N SER A 286 -0.73 -1.88 6.05
CA SER A 286 0.02 -1.27 7.14
C SER A 286 -0.88 -0.71 8.23
N VAL A 287 -1.93 0.05 7.87
CA VAL A 287 -2.80 0.71 8.85
C VAL A 287 -3.51 -0.33 9.73
N PRO A 288 -4.24 -1.34 9.19
CA PRO A 288 -4.86 -2.34 10.07
C PRO A 288 -3.86 -3.17 10.86
N CYS A 289 -2.65 -3.41 10.33
CA CYS A 289 -1.62 -4.15 11.04
C CYS A 289 -1.11 -3.40 12.28
N VAL A 290 -0.71 -2.12 12.12
CA VAL A 290 -0.18 -1.27 13.20
C VAL A 290 -1.14 -1.18 14.39
N PHE A 291 -2.43 -1.06 14.09
CA PHE A 291 -3.47 -0.94 15.11
C PHE A 291 -4.00 -2.29 15.60
N SER A 292 -3.49 -3.41 15.08
CA SER A 292 -3.79 -4.75 15.60
C SER A 292 -2.75 -5.18 16.64
N ALA A 293 -3.10 -6.15 17.49
CA ALA A 293 -2.13 -6.78 18.39
C ALA A 293 -1.25 -7.83 17.68
N PHE A 294 -1.39 -8.00 16.36
CA PHE A 294 -0.57 -8.92 15.58
C PHE A 294 0.70 -8.20 15.10
N GLY A 295 1.85 -8.82 15.31
CA GLY A 295 3.07 -8.44 14.60
C GLY A 295 2.99 -8.81 13.12
N ARG A 296 3.85 -8.21 12.30
CA ARG A 296 3.87 -8.39 10.84
C ARG A 296 3.84 -9.86 10.40
N GLU A 297 4.55 -10.73 11.10
CA GLU A 297 4.67 -12.15 10.72
C GLU A 297 3.37 -12.94 10.93
N ASP A 298 2.58 -12.56 11.93
CA ASP A 298 1.30 -13.22 12.27
C ASP A 298 0.07 -12.52 11.69
N TYR A 299 0.27 -11.32 11.14
CA TYR A 299 -0.77 -10.47 10.58
C TYR A 299 -1.45 -11.11 9.36
N SER A 300 -2.76 -10.96 9.31
CA SER A 300 -3.54 -11.07 8.07
C SER A 300 -4.73 -10.13 8.15
N ALA A 301 -5.12 -9.55 7.01
CA ALA A 301 -6.26 -8.65 6.94
C ALA A 301 -7.55 -9.26 7.52
N ASP A 302 -7.73 -10.57 7.39
CA ASP A 302 -8.91 -11.26 7.92
C ASP A 302 -8.87 -11.38 9.45
N LYS A 303 -7.72 -11.74 10.04
CA LYS A 303 -7.58 -11.76 11.51
C LYS A 303 -7.82 -10.36 12.10
N ALA A 304 -7.17 -9.34 11.54
CA ALA A 304 -7.25 -7.98 12.05
C ALA A 304 -8.67 -7.38 11.92
N ARG A 305 -9.40 -7.66 10.84
CA ARG A 305 -10.80 -7.23 10.69
C ARG A 305 -11.77 -7.91 11.66
N ASN A 306 -11.44 -9.11 12.12
CA ASN A 306 -12.30 -9.91 12.99
C ASN A 306 -11.90 -9.84 14.47
N GLN A 307 -11.05 -8.89 14.87
CA GLN A 307 -10.68 -8.68 16.27
C GLN A 307 -10.61 -7.17 16.57
N GLU A 308 -10.98 -6.79 17.78
CA GLU A 308 -10.73 -5.43 18.29
C GLU A 308 -9.23 -5.09 18.27
N GLY A 309 -8.91 -3.81 18.07
CA GLY A 309 -7.54 -3.30 17.96
C GLY A 309 -7.18 -2.29 19.04
N LEU A 310 -6.06 -1.58 18.85
CA LEU A 310 -5.50 -0.64 19.82
C LEU A 310 -6.52 0.42 20.26
N LEU A 311 -7.28 0.97 19.31
CA LEU A 311 -8.26 2.01 19.58
C LEU A 311 -9.42 1.50 20.45
N ASP A 312 -9.81 0.24 20.28
CA ASP A 312 -10.81 -0.41 21.12
C ASP A 312 -10.27 -0.65 22.54
N VAL A 313 -9.03 -1.15 22.67
CA VAL A 313 -8.37 -1.35 23.97
C VAL A 313 -8.25 -0.02 24.73
N LEU A 314 -7.88 1.06 24.06
CA LEU A 314 -7.84 2.39 24.64
C LEU A 314 -9.23 2.88 25.07
N LYS A 315 -10.27 2.60 24.29
CA LYS A 315 -11.66 2.90 24.66
C LYS A 315 -12.09 2.12 25.91
N HIS A 316 -11.77 0.82 26.00
CA HIS A 316 -12.01 -0.02 27.19
C HIS A 316 -11.30 0.55 28.42
N ALA A 317 -10.07 1.06 28.25
CA ALA A 317 -9.32 1.74 29.31
C ALA A 317 -9.87 3.13 29.70
N GLY A 318 -10.95 3.61 29.05
CA GLY A 318 -11.67 4.82 29.40
C GLY A 318 -11.16 6.11 28.76
N PHE A 319 -10.39 6.01 27.67
CA PHE A 319 -10.00 7.16 26.85
C PHE A 319 -11.14 7.58 25.91
N ASP A 320 -11.24 8.87 25.60
CA ASP A 320 -11.98 9.32 24.40
C ASP A 320 -11.07 9.15 23.18
N VAL A 321 -11.58 8.53 22.13
CA VAL A 321 -10.79 8.20 20.94
C VAL A 321 -11.44 8.82 19.71
N LEU A 322 -10.68 9.67 19.02
CA LEU A 322 -11.08 10.35 17.78
C LEU A 322 -10.11 10.00 16.66
N TRP A 323 -10.64 9.62 15.50
CA TRP A 323 -9.91 9.51 14.25
C TRP A 323 -10.32 10.65 13.30
N ARG A 324 -9.35 11.42 12.81
CA ARG A 324 -9.55 12.44 11.78
C ARG A 324 -8.79 12.02 10.52
N ASP A 325 -9.48 11.94 9.40
CA ASP A 325 -8.94 11.36 8.17
C ASP A 325 -8.86 12.39 7.05
N ASN A 326 -7.70 12.49 6.40
CA ASN A 326 -7.51 13.24 5.15
C ASN A 326 -6.98 12.33 4.03
N ASN A 327 -7.02 11.00 4.22
CA ASN A 327 -6.60 10.00 3.26
C ASN A 327 -7.86 9.31 2.67
N SER A 328 -7.72 8.12 2.09
CA SER A 328 -8.81 7.29 1.55
C SER A 328 -9.53 6.48 2.65
N GLY A 329 -9.53 6.97 3.90
CA GLY A 329 -10.18 6.34 5.06
C GLY A 329 -9.30 5.41 5.90
N CYS A 330 -9.82 5.04 7.07
CA CYS A 330 -9.11 4.34 8.15
C CYS A 330 -8.98 2.81 8.01
N LYS A 331 -9.41 2.25 6.87
CA LYS A 331 -9.29 0.80 6.55
C LYS A 331 -9.89 -0.14 7.62
N GLY A 332 -10.99 0.29 8.26
CA GLY A 332 -11.73 -0.48 9.27
C GLY A 332 -11.23 -0.33 10.71
N VAL A 333 -10.09 0.34 10.92
CA VAL A 333 -9.51 0.54 12.27
C VAL A 333 -10.38 1.46 13.14
N CYS A 334 -11.05 2.42 12.52
CA CYS A 334 -11.82 3.44 13.20
C CYS A 334 -13.33 3.13 13.34
N ASP A 335 -13.81 1.98 12.87
CA ASP A 335 -15.23 1.64 12.77
C ASP A 335 -16.00 1.71 14.11
N ARG A 336 -15.30 1.64 15.24
CA ARG A 336 -15.86 1.57 16.60
C ARG A 336 -15.52 2.77 17.47
N VAL A 337 -14.91 3.82 16.90
CA VAL A 337 -14.54 5.07 17.60
C VAL A 337 -15.12 6.29 16.89
N ARG A 338 -14.93 7.50 17.44
CA ARG A 338 -15.40 8.72 16.79
C ARG A 338 -14.55 8.96 15.53
N TYR A 339 -15.21 9.27 14.42
CA TYR A 339 -14.57 9.46 13.11
C TYR A 339 -14.99 10.80 12.49
N GLU A 340 -14.02 11.53 11.95
CA GLU A 340 -14.22 12.75 11.16
C GLU A 340 -13.52 12.60 9.80
N ASP A 341 -14.30 12.63 8.72
CA ASP A 341 -13.77 12.69 7.36
C ASP A 341 -13.50 14.15 6.96
N LEU A 342 -12.23 14.46 6.77
CA LEU A 342 -11.71 15.75 6.31
C LEU A 342 -11.03 15.61 4.93
N SER A 343 -11.19 14.48 4.24
CA SER A 343 -10.60 14.25 2.93
C SER A 343 -11.32 15.00 1.82
N GLN A 344 -12.59 15.36 2.02
CA GLN A 344 -13.47 15.91 0.98
C GLN A 344 -13.29 17.43 0.82
N PRO A 345 -12.96 17.93 -0.39
CA PRO A 345 -12.88 19.36 -0.65
C PRO A 345 -14.13 20.11 -0.24
N VAL A 346 -13.97 21.23 0.47
CA VAL A 346 -15.06 22.14 0.82
C VAL A 346 -14.76 23.51 0.25
N ALA A 347 -15.69 24.04 -0.54
CA ALA A 347 -15.54 25.35 -1.17
C ALA A 347 -15.33 26.43 -0.11
N GLY A 348 -14.27 27.23 -0.28
CA GLY A 348 -13.90 28.31 0.65
C GLY A 348 -13.07 27.86 1.85
N ASP A 349 -12.78 26.57 2.01
CA ASP A 349 -11.83 26.07 3.01
C ASP A 349 -10.39 26.43 2.57
N PRO A 350 -9.62 27.20 3.36
CA PRO A 350 -8.28 27.66 2.97
C PRO A 350 -7.27 26.51 2.84
N PHE A 351 -7.58 25.33 3.40
CA PHE A 351 -6.71 24.16 3.31
C PHE A 351 -7.10 23.20 2.19
N CYS A 352 -8.05 23.58 1.33
CA CYS A 352 -8.46 22.77 0.18
C CYS A 352 -8.30 23.55 -1.14
N ASN A 353 -7.96 22.81 -2.19
CA ASN A 353 -8.18 23.22 -3.57
C ASN A 353 -9.43 22.51 -4.12
N ASP A 354 -9.73 22.71 -5.42
CA ASP A 354 -10.93 22.14 -6.05
C ASP A 354 -10.94 20.59 -6.08
N GLU A 355 -9.78 19.95 -5.92
CA GLU A 355 -9.59 18.51 -6.08
C GLU A 355 -9.28 17.78 -4.76
N GLU A 356 -8.62 18.45 -3.81
CA GLU A 356 -8.16 17.86 -2.55
C GLU A 356 -7.85 18.86 -1.44
N CYS A 357 -7.59 18.33 -0.24
CA CYS A 357 -7.21 19.08 0.94
C CYS A 357 -5.80 18.74 1.43
N TYR A 358 -5.08 19.76 1.87
CA TYR A 358 -3.78 19.62 2.50
C TYR A 358 -3.90 19.17 3.95
N ASP A 359 -2.90 18.44 4.45
CA ASP A 359 -2.93 17.83 5.78
C ASP A 359 -3.01 18.82 6.95
N GLU A 360 -2.69 20.11 6.75
CA GLU A 360 -2.96 21.13 7.77
C GLU A 360 -4.45 21.22 8.15
N ARG A 361 -5.36 20.78 7.28
CA ARG A 361 -6.78 20.70 7.58
C ARG A 361 -7.08 19.79 8.79
N LEU A 362 -6.27 18.76 9.02
CA LEU A 362 -6.38 17.87 10.18
C LEU A 362 -6.20 18.62 11.51
N LEU A 363 -5.66 19.84 11.50
CA LEU A 363 -5.47 20.69 12.68
C LEU A 363 -6.60 21.70 12.89
N GLN A 364 -7.50 21.86 11.92
CA GLN A 364 -8.65 22.75 12.03
C GLN A 364 -9.52 22.33 13.23
N ASN A 365 -9.86 23.28 14.11
CA ASN A 365 -10.60 23.07 15.35
C ASN A 365 -9.91 22.17 16.41
N LEU A 366 -8.71 21.66 16.16
CA LEU A 366 -7.99 20.79 17.11
C LEU A 366 -7.76 21.47 18.49
N PRO A 367 -7.38 22.76 18.57
CA PRO A 367 -7.26 23.43 19.87
C PRO A 367 -8.57 23.46 20.68
N GLN A 368 -9.71 23.60 19.99
CA GLN A 368 -11.02 23.63 20.64
C GLN A 368 -11.42 22.24 21.13
N ILE A 369 -11.20 21.20 20.32
CA ILE A 369 -11.44 19.80 20.70
C ILE A 369 -10.67 19.46 21.98
N ILE A 370 -9.40 19.87 22.09
CA ILE A 370 -8.55 19.64 23.27
C ILE A 370 -9.09 20.39 24.50
N ARG A 371 -9.48 21.65 24.34
CA ARG A 371 -10.08 22.46 25.43
C ARG A 371 -11.36 21.83 25.97
N ASP A 372 -12.24 21.39 25.07
CA ASP A 372 -13.57 20.91 25.41
C ASP A 372 -13.59 19.47 25.95
N ALA A 373 -12.55 18.68 25.63
CA ALA A 373 -12.44 17.30 26.09
C ALA A 373 -12.61 17.20 27.61
N LYS A 374 -13.44 16.26 28.06
CA LYS A 374 -13.70 16.01 29.49
C LYS A 374 -12.95 14.79 30.04
N LYS A 375 -12.36 14.00 29.15
CA LYS A 375 -11.59 12.80 29.44
C LYS A 375 -10.19 12.93 28.83
N ASP A 376 -9.30 12.07 29.28
CA ASP A 376 -8.05 11.78 28.58
C ASP A 376 -8.36 11.31 27.17
N MET A 377 -7.64 11.84 26.18
CA MET A 377 -7.99 11.71 24.77
C MET A 377 -6.83 11.18 23.94
N VAL A 378 -7.14 10.28 23.02
CA VAL A 378 -6.25 9.84 21.95
C VAL A 378 -6.84 10.29 20.62
N ILE A 379 -6.09 11.11 19.88
CA ILE A 379 -6.50 11.64 18.58
C ILE A 379 -5.59 11.05 17.52
N VAL A 380 -6.16 10.32 16.56
CA VAL A 380 -5.44 9.87 15.37
C VAL A 380 -5.65 10.89 14.26
N LEU A 381 -4.55 11.38 13.67
CA LEU A 381 -4.54 12.24 12.49
C LEU A 381 -3.97 11.42 11.33
N HIS A 382 -4.80 11.05 10.36
CA HIS A 382 -4.40 10.24 9.22
C HIS A 382 -4.16 11.13 7.99
N GLN A 383 -2.89 11.25 7.61
CA GLN A 383 -2.41 12.16 6.57
C GLN A 383 -2.56 11.55 5.18
N LYS A 384 -2.67 12.42 4.16
CA LYS A 384 -2.39 12.06 2.76
C LYS A 384 -0.89 12.10 2.47
N GLY A 385 -0.11 12.84 3.26
CA GLY A 385 1.35 12.77 3.32
C GLY A 385 2.02 12.90 1.96
N SER A 386 2.84 11.91 1.62
CA SER A 386 3.64 11.86 0.40
C SER A 386 2.99 11.07 -0.73
N HIS A 387 1.68 10.79 -0.66
CA HIS A 387 1.02 9.88 -1.59
C HIS A 387 1.21 10.30 -3.07
N GLY A 388 1.71 9.36 -3.87
CA GLY A 388 1.91 9.50 -5.32
C GLY A 388 0.69 9.14 -6.16
N PRO A 389 0.78 9.15 -7.50
CA PRO A 389 1.91 9.67 -8.29
C PRO A 389 1.96 11.20 -8.32
N ALA A 390 0.90 11.88 -7.86
CA ALA A 390 0.76 13.33 -7.98
C ALA A 390 1.44 14.14 -6.85
N TYR A 391 2.72 13.86 -6.56
CA TYR A 391 3.44 14.44 -5.41
C TYR A 391 3.37 15.98 -5.34
N TRP A 392 3.38 16.66 -6.50
CA TRP A 392 3.34 18.13 -6.57
C TRP A 392 2.04 18.75 -6.05
N LYS A 393 0.99 17.96 -5.86
CA LYS A 393 -0.28 18.43 -5.31
C LYS A 393 -0.37 18.25 -3.78
N ARG A 394 0.55 17.50 -3.17
CA ARG A 394 0.55 17.19 -1.72
C ARG A 394 0.96 18.37 -0.83
N TYR A 395 1.37 19.49 -1.40
CA TYR A 395 1.84 20.65 -0.65
C TYR A 395 1.41 21.97 -1.33
N PRO A 396 1.16 23.03 -0.54
CA PRO A 396 0.95 24.39 -1.05
C PRO A 396 2.19 24.93 -1.78
N LYS A 397 2.00 25.89 -2.70
CA LYS A 397 3.07 26.42 -3.58
C LYS A 397 4.29 26.93 -2.82
N GLU A 398 4.11 27.49 -1.63
CA GLU A 398 5.17 28.00 -0.76
C GLU A 398 6.16 26.92 -0.27
N PHE A 399 5.75 25.65 -0.30
CA PHE A 399 6.57 24.49 0.05
C PHE A 399 7.30 23.89 -1.15
N ALA A 400 7.15 24.44 -2.37
CA ALA A 400 7.91 24.05 -3.55
C ALA A 400 9.37 24.56 -3.50
N LYS A 401 10.16 24.13 -2.50
CA LYS A 401 11.54 24.60 -2.27
C LYS A 401 12.57 23.92 -3.15
N PHE A 402 12.47 22.60 -3.30
CA PHE A 402 13.37 21.82 -4.14
C PHE A 402 12.84 21.83 -5.57
N THR A 403 13.70 22.19 -6.53
CA THR A 403 13.34 22.33 -7.95
C THR A 403 14.47 21.78 -8.85
N PRO A 404 14.18 21.45 -10.13
CA PRO A 404 12.87 21.41 -10.78
C PRO A 404 11.95 20.31 -10.23
N ILE A 405 10.63 20.43 -10.37
CA ILE A 405 9.65 19.42 -9.89
C ILE A 405 8.97 18.67 -11.04
N CYS A 406 8.62 17.40 -10.83
CA CYS A 406 7.75 16.63 -11.73
C CYS A 406 6.28 17.04 -11.50
N GLN A 407 5.59 17.49 -12.54
CA GLN A 407 4.17 17.90 -12.52
C GLN A 407 3.29 17.04 -13.43
N THR A 408 3.55 15.74 -13.47
CA THR A 408 2.77 14.75 -14.20
C THR A 408 2.73 13.43 -13.42
N ASN A 409 1.64 12.69 -13.55
CA ASN A 409 1.51 11.35 -12.96
C ASN A 409 2.26 10.28 -13.77
N GLU A 410 2.69 10.60 -14.99
CA GLU A 410 3.55 9.78 -15.84
C GLU A 410 5.01 9.93 -15.40
N LEU A 411 5.32 9.42 -14.20
CA LEU A 411 6.62 9.57 -13.53
C LEU A 411 7.81 9.15 -14.39
N GLU A 412 7.64 8.20 -15.31
CA GLU A 412 8.69 7.75 -16.22
C GLU A 412 9.15 8.82 -17.23
N GLN A 413 8.36 9.88 -17.42
CA GLN A 413 8.71 11.02 -18.28
C GLN A 413 9.57 12.06 -17.56
N CYS A 414 9.62 12.00 -16.24
CA CYS A 414 10.38 12.93 -15.40
C CYS A 414 11.79 12.39 -15.14
N SER A 415 12.73 13.30 -14.91
CA SER A 415 14.03 12.90 -14.36
C SER A 415 13.85 12.46 -12.90
N ARG A 416 14.70 11.54 -12.44
CA ARG A 416 14.64 11.08 -11.05
C ARG A 416 14.85 12.23 -10.07
N GLU A 417 15.69 13.21 -10.42
CA GLU A 417 15.92 14.40 -9.61
C GLU A 417 14.66 15.25 -9.44
N SER A 418 13.84 15.38 -10.49
CA SER A 418 12.62 16.20 -10.42
C SER A 418 11.47 15.50 -9.68
N ILE A 419 11.40 14.16 -9.78
CA ILE A 419 10.50 13.34 -8.96
C ILE A 419 10.90 13.46 -7.50
N MET A 420 12.20 13.29 -7.21
CA MET A 420 12.71 13.39 -5.84
C MET A 420 12.55 14.80 -5.26
N ALA A 421 12.71 15.86 -6.06
CA ALA A 421 12.42 17.22 -5.61
C ALA A 421 10.94 17.44 -5.27
N ALA A 422 10.02 16.95 -6.11
CA ALA A 422 8.59 17.00 -5.80
C ALA A 422 8.27 16.21 -4.52
N TYR A 423 8.83 15.00 -4.38
CA TYR A 423 8.69 14.17 -3.19
C TYR A 423 9.25 14.84 -1.92
N ASP A 424 10.46 15.40 -1.97
CA ASP A 424 11.08 16.07 -0.82
C ASP A 424 10.29 17.28 -0.34
N ASN A 425 9.60 17.99 -1.25
CA ASN A 425 8.70 19.07 -0.87
C ASN A 425 7.46 18.56 -0.10
N THR A 426 7.01 17.32 -0.36
CA THR A 426 5.96 16.67 0.47
C THR A 426 6.46 16.38 1.89
N ILE A 427 7.73 15.98 2.03
CA ILE A 427 8.36 15.73 3.34
C ILE A 427 8.54 17.04 4.10
N LEU A 428 8.95 18.11 3.40
CA LEU A 428 9.03 19.45 3.96
C LEU A 428 7.66 19.97 4.43
N TYR A 429 6.59 19.64 3.70
CA TYR A 429 5.25 19.98 4.14
C TYR A 429 4.81 19.15 5.36
N THR A 430 5.14 17.86 5.39
CA THR A 430 4.90 16.98 6.54
C THR A 430 5.64 17.49 7.79
N ASP A 431 6.91 17.93 7.65
CA ASP A 431 7.67 18.61 8.70
C ASP A 431 6.90 19.79 9.29
N HIS A 432 6.32 20.64 8.42
CA HIS A 432 5.53 21.78 8.85
C HIS A 432 4.26 21.37 9.61
N VAL A 433 3.49 20.41 9.10
CA VAL A 433 2.25 19.95 9.74
C VAL A 433 2.53 19.33 11.11
N LEU A 434 3.56 18.49 11.21
CA LEU A 434 3.96 17.88 12.48
C LEU A 434 4.44 18.92 13.48
N ASN A 435 5.26 19.88 13.03
CA ASN A 435 5.70 21.00 13.86
C ASN A 435 4.49 21.81 14.40
N LYS A 436 3.55 22.17 13.52
CA LYS A 436 2.33 22.90 13.90
C LYS A 436 1.46 22.11 14.89
N THR A 437 1.43 20.79 14.75
CA THR A 437 0.75 19.90 15.70
C THR A 437 1.41 19.95 17.08
N ILE A 438 2.74 19.87 17.15
CA ILE A 438 3.50 19.99 18.41
C ILE A 438 3.24 21.36 19.06
N GLU A 439 3.25 22.45 18.29
CA GLU A 439 2.97 23.79 18.82
C GLU A 439 1.54 23.93 19.37
N VAL A 440 0.53 23.31 18.72
CA VAL A 440 -0.83 23.22 19.26
C VAL A 440 -0.86 22.46 20.59
N LEU A 441 -0.11 21.37 20.70
CA LEU A 441 -0.02 20.57 21.93
C LEU A 441 0.70 21.29 23.06
N LYS A 442 1.75 22.07 22.77
CA LYS A 442 2.43 22.94 23.75
C LYS A 442 1.49 24.03 24.25
N ALA A 443 0.80 24.72 23.35
CA ALA A 443 -0.17 25.76 23.70
C ALA A 443 -1.31 25.19 24.57
N ALA A 444 -1.84 24.02 24.21
CA ALA A 444 -2.85 23.35 25.03
C ALA A 444 -2.32 23.00 26.43
N GLY A 445 -1.07 22.55 26.54
CA GLY A 445 -0.43 22.28 27.82
C GLY A 445 -0.30 23.53 28.71
N ALA A 446 0.00 24.68 28.11
CA ALA A 446 0.06 25.96 28.82
C ALA A 446 -1.33 26.48 29.23
N ASP A 447 -2.29 26.47 28.30
CA ASP A 447 -3.59 27.15 28.47
C ASP A 447 -4.64 26.29 29.20
N SER A 448 -4.62 24.98 28.96
CA SER A 448 -5.69 24.06 29.41
C SER A 448 -5.23 23.07 30.48
N GLY A 449 -3.98 23.17 30.91
CA GLY A 449 -3.42 22.30 31.94
C GLY A 449 -3.44 20.82 31.55
N VAL A 450 -3.14 20.49 30.29
CA VAL A 450 -3.08 19.10 29.80
C VAL A 450 -1.64 18.61 29.64
N ASP A 451 -1.42 17.31 29.80
CA ASP A 451 -0.17 16.62 29.49
C ASP A 451 -0.25 16.10 28.06
N THR A 452 0.73 16.39 27.23
CA THR A 452 0.59 16.15 25.78
C THR A 452 1.71 15.29 25.23
N SER A 453 1.37 14.48 24.23
CA SER A 453 2.32 13.66 23.49
C SER A 453 1.94 13.56 22.02
N LEU A 454 2.95 13.36 21.16
CA LEU A 454 2.80 13.10 19.74
C LEU A 454 3.66 11.90 19.33
N LEU A 455 3.06 10.91 18.71
CA LEU A 455 3.73 9.82 18.02
C LEU A 455 3.44 9.95 16.52
N TYR A 456 4.47 10.02 15.70
CA TYR A 456 4.35 9.98 14.24
C TYR A 456 5.04 8.73 13.70
N PHE A 457 4.41 8.08 12.72
CA PHE A 457 5.05 7.09 11.86
C PHE A 457 4.42 7.14 10.46
N SER A 458 5.19 6.85 9.41
CA SER A 458 4.60 6.60 8.09
C SER A 458 4.10 5.17 8.00
N ASP A 459 2.98 4.94 7.31
CA ASP A 459 2.42 3.61 7.10
C ASP A 459 3.32 2.70 6.24
N HIS A 460 3.97 3.25 5.22
CA HIS A 460 5.03 2.66 4.40
C HIS A 460 5.88 3.76 3.74
N GLY A 461 6.94 3.34 3.02
CA GLY A 461 7.78 4.21 2.19
C GLY A 461 7.37 4.22 0.72
N GLU A 462 8.27 4.65 -0.17
CA GLU A 462 7.98 4.88 -1.61
C GLU A 462 9.19 4.58 -2.50
N SER A 463 8.94 3.96 -3.66
CA SER A 463 9.92 3.88 -4.75
C SER A 463 9.80 5.08 -5.68
N LEU A 464 10.93 5.73 -5.98
CA LEU A 464 11.02 6.96 -6.76
C LEU A 464 11.84 6.76 -8.05
N GLY A 465 11.77 5.56 -8.63
CA GLY A 465 12.47 5.18 -9.86
C GLY A 465 13.71 4.31 -9.64
N GLU A 466 14.05 3.95 -8.40
CA GLU A 466 15.08 2.97 -8.12
C GLU A 466 14.77 1.64 -8.83
N LYS A 467 15.71 1.14 -9.65
CA LYS A 467 15.52 -0.08 -10.47
C LYS A 467 14.25 -0.04 -11.34
N ASN A 468 13.82 1.15 -11.77
CA ASN A 468 12.59 1.37 -12.54
C ASN A 468 11.31 0.92 -11.80
N MET A 469 11.34 0.97 -10.46
CA MET A 469 10.16 0.81 -9.62
C MET A 469 9.70 2.18 -9.15
N TYR A 470 8.40 2.42 -9.27
CA TYR A 470 7.75 3.62 -8.78
C TYR A 470 6.61 3.22 -7.85
N LEU A 471 6.14 4.17 -7.05
CA LEU A 471 5.04 3.97 -6.12
C LEU A 471 5.38 2.93 -5.04
N HIS A 472 4.33 2.33 -4.49
CA HIS A 472 4.37 1.32 -3.46
C HIS A 472 3.41 0.16 -3.79
N GLY A 473 3.14 -0.71 -2.83
CA GLY A 473 2.30 -1.89 -2.99
C GLY A 473 3.03 -3.10 -3.55
N ALA A 474 4.37 -3.09 -3.61
CA ALA A 474 5.13 -4.27 -3.98
C ALA A 474 4.96 -5.36 -2.90
N PRO A 475 4.77 -6.65 -3.27
CA PRO A 475 4.65 -7.72 -2.28
C PRO A 475 5.85 -7.70 -1.32
N TYR A 476 5.59 -7.73 -0.01
CA TYR A 476 6.62 -7.47 1.02
C TYR A 476 7.91 -8.32 0.88
N ILE A 477 7.77 -9.56 0.41
CA ILE A 477 8.91 -10.49 0.20
C ILE A 477 9.90 -10.02 -0.86
N ILE A 478 9.47 -9.19 -1.81
CA ILE A 478 10.28 -8.66 -2.90
C ILE A 478 10.34 -7.13 -2.90
N SER A 479 9.72 -6.47 -1.92
CA SER A 479 9.68 -5.02 -1.89
C SER A 479 11.06 -4.46 -1.52
N PRO A 480 11.43 -3.32 -2.13
CA PRO A 480 12.72 -2.70 -1.87
C PRO A 480 12.72 -2.05 -0.47
N ILE A 481 13.89 -1.69 0.06
CA ILE A 481 13.99 -1.09 1.40
C ILE A 481 13.31 0.29 1.44
N GLU A 482 13.30 0.97 0.31
CA GLU A 482 12.65 2.25 0.05
C GLU A 482 11.15 2.25 0.38
N GLN A 483 10.47 1.10 0.26
CA GLN A 483 9.05 0.95 0.61
C GLN A 483 8.81 0.48 2.05
N ARG A 484 9.85 0.02 2.76
CA ARG A 484 9.73 -0.63 4.07
C ARG A 484 10.35 0.17 5.21
N HIS A 485 11.37 0.96 4.94
CA HIS A 485 12.06 1.78 5.93
C HIS A 485 11.38 3.14 6.07
N VAL A 486 10.70 3.34 7.20
CA VAL A 486 9.79 4.46 7.44
C VAL A 486 10.29 5.37 8.58
N PRO A 487 9.97 6.68 8.54
CA PRO A 487 10.25 7.57 9.65
C PRO A 487 9.32 7.26 10.84
N MET A 488 9.86 7.31 12.06
CA MET A 488 9.06 7.33 13.29
C MET A 488 9.65 8.34 14.26
N MET A 489 8.80 9.17 14.86
CA MET A 489 9.21 10.24 15.76
C MET A 489 8.27 10.32 16.95
N LEU A 490 8.83 10.72 18.09
CA LEU A 490 8.10 10.89 19.33
C LEU A 490 8.44 12.23 19.95
N TRP A 491 7.40 12.97 20.33
CA TRP A 491 7.53 14.17 21.16
C TRP A 491 6.66 14.03 22.40
N LEU A 492 7.19 14.38 23.56
CA LEU A 492 6.49 14.35 24.84
C LEU A 492 6.64 15.69 25.54
N SER A 493 5.57 16.25 26.10
CA SER A 493 5.68 17.40 26.98
C SER A 493 6.46 17.03 28.25
N ASP A 494 7.15 18.00 28.86
CA ASP A 494 7.87 17.76 30.11
C ASP A 494 6.94 17.27 31.23
N SER A 495 5.71 17.80 31.26
CA SER A 495 4.70 17.36 32.21
C SER A 495 4.27 15.91 31.97
N PHE A 496 4.13 15.48 30.72
CA PHE A 496 3.84 14.09 30.37
C PHE A 496 4.98 13.17 30.79
N ARG A 497 6.23 13.51 30.45
CA ARG A 497 7.42 12.73 30.81
C ARG A 497 7.55 12.56 32.32
N SER A 498 7.37 13.64 33.07
CA SER A 498 7.46 13.64 34.53
C SER A 498 6.40 12.73 35.15
N ARG A 499 5.14 12.86 34.71
CA ARG A 499 4.02 12.07 35.20
C ARG A 499 4.17 10.58 34.94
N PHE A 500 4.60 10.20 33.73
CA PHE A 500 4.75 8.80 33.34
C PHE A 500 6.15 8.25 33.57
N HIS A 501 7.01 9.00 34.26
CA HIS A 501 8.39 8.63 34.62
C HIS A 501 9.22 8.14 33.42
N ILE A 502 9.08 8.81 32.28
CA ILE A 502 9.77 8.47 31.03
C ILE A 502 11.10 9.22 30.95
N ASP A 503 12.20 8.45 30.97
CA ASP A 503 13.54 8.96 30.77
C ASP A 503 13.80 9.26 29.29
N GLY A 504 13.85 10.55 28.97
CA GLY A 504 14.13 11.02 27.61
C GLY A 504 15.58 10.83 27.17
N ALA A 505 16.54 10.77 28.09
CA ALA A 505 17.93 10.46 27.74
C ALA A 505 18.05 8.99 27.31
N CYS A 506 17.38 8.08 28.03
CA CYS A 506 17.25 6.68 27.64
C CYS A 506 16.59 6.53 26.26
N LEU A 507 15.45 7.21 26.02
CA LEU A 507 14.77 7.15 24.73
C LEU A 507 15.65 7.69 23.58
N ALA A 508 16.32 8.83 23.79
CA ALA A 508 17.22 9.40 22.80
C ALA A 508 18.40 8.46 22.47
N ALA A 509 18.97 7.79 23.48
CA ALA A 509 20.04 6.81 23.28
C ALA A 509 19.59 5.58 22.47
N ARG A 510 18.29 5.25 22.52
CA ARG A 510 17.69 4.15 21.74
C ARG A 510 17.29 4.55 20.33
N GLY A 511 17.45 5.81 19.92
CA GLY A 511 17.01 6.28 18.59
C GLY A 511 17.66 5.56 17.39
N ARG A 512 18.77 4.85 17.59
CA ARG A 512 19.46 4.04 16.56
C ARG A 512 19.17 2.53 16.65
N GLN A 513 18.35 2.10 17.60
CA GLN A 513 17.95 0.71 17.71
C GLN A 513 16.94 0.37 16.61
N GLU A 514 16.96 -0.87 16.12
CA GLU A 514 15.98 -1.40 15.19
C GLU A 514 14.60 -1.54 15.87
N PHE A 515 13.59 -0.96 15.23
CA PHE A 515 12.19 -1.05 15.61
C PHE A 515 11.31 -1.37 14.39
N SER A 516 10.03 -1.60 14.63
CA SER A 516 9.05 -1.78 13.56
C SER A 516 7.67 -1.34 14.01
N HIS A 517 6.71 -1.41 13.10
CA HIS A 517 5.29 -1.20 13.39
C HIS A 517 4.74 -2.13 14.48
N ASP A 518 5.35 -3.30 14.69
CA ASP A 518 4.98 -4.23 15.76
C ASP A 518 5.14 -3.60 17.16
N ASN A 519 5.97 -2.56 17.27
CA ASN A 519 6.17 -1.84 18.52
C ASN A 519 5.04 -0.84 18.83
N VAL A 520 4.32 -0.31 17.83
CA VAL A 520 3.41 0.83 18.01
C VAL A 520 2.24 0.51 18.95
N PHE A 521 1.63 -0.66 18.78
CA PHE A 521 0.50 -1.11 19.62
C PHE A 521 0.90 -1.14 21.10
N HIS A 522 1.96 -1.89 21.42
CA HIS A 522 2.36 -2.10 22.81
C HIS A 522 3.02 -0.87 23.42
N SER A 523 3.71 -0.06 22.61
CA SER A 523 4.34 1.17 23.08
C SER A 523 3.32 2.27 23.35
N THR A 524 2.22 2.33 22.61
CA THR A 524 1.11 3.23 22.94
C THR A 524 0.49 2.85 24.28
N LEU A 525 0.26 1.56 24.52
CA LEU A 525 -0.26 1.07 25.82
C LEU A 525 0.73 1.33 26.96
N GLY A 526 2.03 1.08 26.74
CA GLY A 526 3.10 1.32 27.73
C GLY A 526 3.28 2.80 28.06
N MET A 527 3.36 3.66 27.04
CA MET A 527 3.45 5.12 27.18
C MET A 527 2.29 5.70 27.99
N LEU A 528 1.08 5.17 27.76
CA LEU A 528 -0.14 5.56 28.48
C LEU A 528 -0.36 4.75 29.75
N ASN A 529 0.62 3.94 30.19
CA ASN A 529 0.52 3.07 31.36
C ASN A 529 -0.84 2.35 31.47
N VAL A 530 -1.27 1.71 30.38
CA VAL A 530 -2.51 0.92 30.33
C VAL A 530 -2.21 -0.49 30.81
N SER A 531 -2.96 -0.94 31.82
CA SER A 531 -2.88 -2.29 32.37
C SER A 531 -3.90 -3.18 31.68
N THR A 532 -3.41 -4.18 30.93
CA THR A 532 -4.21 -5.22 30.25
C THR A 532 -3.34 -6.45 30.01
N ALA A 533 -3.93 -7.63 29.98
CA ALA A 533 -3.26 -8.88 29.62
C ALA A 533 -2.73 -8.91 28.16
N VAL A 534 -3.22 -8.02 27.29
CA VAL A 534 -2.79 -7.92 25.88
C VAL A 534 -1.44 -7.23 25.74
N TYR A 535 -1.00 -6.46 26.73
CA TYR A 535 0.25 -5.72 26.69
C TYR A 535 1.48 -6.66 26.70
N ASN A 536 2.44 -6.40 25.81
CA ASN A 536 3.68 -7.14 25.72
C ASN A 536 4.88 -6.19 25.93
N PRO A 537 5.56 -6.24 27.10
CA PRO A 537 6.65 -5.32 27.42
C PRO A 537 7.88 -5.48 26.50
N LYS A 538 8.03 -6.61 25.80
CA LYS A 538 9.14 -6.80 24.85
C LYS A 538 8.98 -5.96 23.58
N LEU A 539 7.75 -5.59 23.25
CA LEU A 539 7.42 -4.77 22.09
C LEU A 539 7.21 -3.29 22.47
N ASP A 540 7.33 -2.95 23.74
CA ASP A 540 7.20 -1.59 24.24
C ASP A 540 8.55 -0.84 24.21
N LEU A 541 8.61 0.19 23.36
CA LEU A 541 9.69 1.16 23.21
C LEU A 541 10.07 1.82 24.55
N PHE A 542 9.10 2.02 25.44
CA PHE A 542 9.22 2.76 26.69
C PHE A 542 9.61 1.88 27.88
N HIS A 543 9.40 0.57 27.82
CA HIS A 543 9.55 -0.33 28.98
C HIS A 543 10.93 -0.25 29.63
N ALA A 544 12.00 -0.14 28.83
CA ALA A 544 13.36 0.00 29.33
C ALA A 544 13.72 1.42 29.80
N CYS A 545 12.87 2.41 29.52
CA CYS A 545 13.09 3.83 29.80
C CYS A 545 12.05 4.42 30.77
N SER A 546 11.14 3.60 31.31
CA SER A 546 10.20 4.00 32.36
C SER A 546 10.70 3.50 33.71
N SER A 547 10.79 4.40 34.68
CA SER A 547 11.19 4.04 36.04
C SER A 547 9.95 3.59 36.83
N GLY A 548 9.84 2.30 37.15
CA GLY A 548 8.79 1.79 38.05
C GLY A 548 7.85 0.72 37.47
N THR A 549 8.32 -0.15 36.57
CA THR A 549 7.65 -1.43 36.27
C THR A 549 8.30 -2.60 36.99
#